data_AF-A0A6J0T2S9-F1
#
_entry.id   AF-A0A6J0T2S9-F1
#
_cell.length_a   1.000
_cell.length_b   1.000
_cell.length_c   1.000
_cell.angle_alpha   90.00
_cell.angle_beta   90.00
_cell.angle_gamma   90.00
#
_symmetry.space_group_name_H-M   'P 1'
#
loop_
_entity.id
_entity.type
_entity.pdbx_description
1 polymer ?
#
loop_
_entity_poly.entity_id
_entity_poly.type
_entity_poly.pdbx_seq_one_letter_code
_entity_poly.pdbx_strand_id
1 'polypeptide(L)'
;MAANGVAGSGLENLEQRVHQINHESLESTLRMLQYIEKSKDAGIQTLVMLDDQGEQLDRIEDGLDQIIQDMKEAEKNLTDMGQCCGLFACPCAKLKSSKALEASKAAAGSTEENVVSRQPCMVADGNQMVMSGPFIPRKTNDVEEEIEQNLIQVESMLSNLRSMAMDVSNEIDIQNKQVENIREKAIANVVSINEANNQTTKMLKKA
;
A
#
# COMPACT_ATOMS: atom_id res chain seq x y z
N MET A 1 9.41 -31.99 69.93
CA MET A 1 8.42 -31.87 68.84
C MET A 1 8.67 -30.55 68.12
N ALA A 2 9.50 -30.56 67.07
CA ALA A 2 9.85 -29.37 66.29
C ALA A 2 9.94 -29.81 64.82
N ALA A 3 8.81 -29.78 64.12
CA ALA A 3 8.74 -30.14 62.71
C ALA A 3 7.63 -29.34 61.96
N ASN A 4 7.33 -28.11 62.41
CA ASN A 4 6.25 -27.31 61.81
C ASN A 4 6.68 -25.90 61.36
N GLY A 5 7.97 -25.57 61.41
CA GLY A 5 8.48 -24.22 61.08
C GLY A 5 9.03 -24.06 59.66
N VAL A 6 9.43 -25.14 58.99
CA VAL A 6 10.15 -25.08 57.70
C VAL A 6 9.19 -25.09 56.50
N ALA A 7 7.99 -25.64 56.65
CA ALA A 7 6.99 -25.66 55.57
C ALA A 7 6.31 -24.30 55.33
N GLY A 8 6.18 -23.46 56.37
CA GLY A 8 5.58 -22.12 56.26
C GLY A 8 6.44 -21.13 55.48
N SER A 9 7.76 -21.09 55.74
CA SER A 9 8.67 -20.16 55.07
C SER A 9 8.83 -20.41 53.56
N GLY A 10 8.72 -21.67 53.12
CA GLY A 10 8.78 -22.03 51.70
C GLY A 10 7.52 -21.62 50.93
N LEU A 11 6.35 -21.71 51.57
CA LEU A 11 5.07 -21.30 50.98
C LEU A 11 4.97 -19.78 50.85
N GLU A 12 5.37 -19.04 51.90
CA GLU A 12 5.44 -17.57 51.88
C GLU A 12 6.42 -17.05 50.82
N ASN A 13 7.58 -17.70 50.65
CA ASN A 13 8.54 -17.36 49.60
C ASN A 13 7.99 -17.60 48.19
N LEU A 14 7.21 -18.68 48.02
CA LEU A 14 6.57 -19.00 46.74
C LEU A 14 5.46 -18.01 46.41
N GLU A 15 4.59 -17.67 47.36
CA GLU A 15 3.52 -16.67 47.16
C GLU A 15 4.10 -15.30 46.80
N GLN A 16 5.16 -14.86 47.49
CA GLN A 16 5.84 -13.61 47.16
C GLN A 16 6.40 -13.62 45.73
N ARG A 17 6.97 -14.76 45.29
CA ARG A 17 7.50 -14.91 43.93
C ARG A 17 6.41 -14.90 42.87
N VAL A 18 5.25 -15.51 43.14
CA VAL A 18 4.09 -15.48 42.23
C VAL A 18 3.59 -14.04 42.06
N HIS A 19 3.45 -13.30 43.16
CA HIS A 19 3.04 -11.89 43.09
C HIS A 19 4.05 -11.02 42.32
N GLN A 20 5.35 -11.26 42.51
CA GLN A 20 6.38 -10.56 41.76
C GLN A 20 6.28 -10.83 40.25
N ILE A 21 6.15 -12.10 39.86
CA ILE A 21 6.02 -12.50 38.45
C ILE A 21 4.75 -11.92 37.83
N ASN A 22 3.63 -11.95 38.54
CA ASN A 22 2.37 -11.40 38.04
C ASN A 22 2.47 -9.87 37.84
N HIS A 23 3.09 -9.14 38.77
CA HIS A 23 3.30 -7.70 38.62
C HIS A 23 4.22 -7.37 37.44
N GLU A 24 5.36 -8.06 37.31
CA GLU A 24 6.29 -7.87 36.19
C GLU A 24 5.62 -8.21 34.85
N SER A 25 4.79 -9.26 34.81
CA SER A 25 4.07 -9.68 33.61
C SER A 25 3.03 -8.64 33.20
N LEU A 26 2.27 -8.11 34.16
CA LEU A 26 1.30 -7.04 33.92
C LEU A 26 1.98 -5.76 33.40
N GLU A 27 3.07 -5.33 34.03
CA GLU A 27 3.81 -4.16 33.56
C GLU A 27 4.38 -4.39 32.15
N SER A 28 4.80 -5.62 31.85
CA SER A 28 5.27 -5.99 30.52
C SER A 28 4.17 -5.93 29.46
N THR A 29 2.94 -6.39 29.76
CA THR A 29 1.82 -6.32 28.81
C THR A 29 1.38 -4.88 28.59
N LEU A 30 1.39 -4.03 29.62
CA LEU A 30 1.13 -2.59 29.48
C LEU A 30 2.17 -1.89 28.59
N ARG A 31 3.46 -2.19 28.76
CA ARG A 31 4.51 -1.68 27.86
C ARG A 31 4.30 -2.18 26.43
N MET A 32 3.90 -3.43 26.25
CA MET A 32 3.65 -4.02 24.94
C MET A 32 2.53 -3.29 24.21
N LEU A 33 1.41 -3.03 24.88
CA LEU A 33 0.31 -2.22 24.35
C LEU A 33 0.79 -0.83 23.92
N GLN A 34 1.56 -0.15 24.77
CA GLN A 34 2.10 1.17 24.46
C GLN A 34 3.02 1.15 23.22
N TYR A 35 3.89 0.14 23.08
CA TYR A 35 4.77 0.04 21.91
C TYR A 35 4.01 -0.26 20.63
N ILE A 36 2.98 -1.11 20.70
CA ILE A 36 2.16 -1.47 19.54
C ILE A 36 1.32 -0.27 19.10
N GLU A 37 0.75 0.50 20.03
CA GLU A 37 0.02 1.72 19.70
C GLU A 37 0.91 2.74 18.98
N LYS A 38 2.11 3.00 19.51
CA LYS A 38 3.11 3.84 18.83
C LYS A 38 3.48 3.31 17.44
N SER A 39 3.63 1.99 17.29
CA SER A 39 3.93 1.36 16.00
C SER A 39 2.77 1.50 15.02
N LYS A 40 1.52 1.43 15.51
CA LYS A 40 0.32 1.62 14.70
C LYS A 40 0.26 3.04 14.16
N ASP A 41 0.52 4.05 15.00
CA ASP A 41 0.51 5.45 14.56
C ASP A 41 1.60 5.73 13.52
N ALA A 42 2.80 5.21 13.72
CA ALA A 42 3.87 5.28 12.73
C ALA A 42 3.52 4.54 11.42
N GLY A 43 2.84 3.39 11.52
CA GLY A 43 2.35 2.62 10.37
C GLY A 43 1.31 3.39 9.55
N ILE A 44 0.34 4.03 10.22
CA ILE A 44 -0.67 4.88 9.58
C ILE A 44 0.01 6.05 8.86
N GLN A 45 0.93 6.75 9.53
CA GLN A 45 1.67 7.85 8.91
C GLN A 45 2.44 7.37 7.67
N THR A 46 3.03 6.17 7.72
CA THR A 46 3.73 5.57 6.59
C THR A 46 2.80 5.30 5.42
N LEU A 47 1.62 4.72 5.67
CA LEU A 47 0.61 4.47 4.63
C LEU A 47 0.14 5.77 3.95
N VAL A 48 -0.12 6.82 4.73
CA VAL A 48 -0.48 8.15 4.18
C VAL A 48 0.64 8.70 3.31
N MET A 49 1.89 8.62 3.77
CA MET A 49 3.03 9.09 2.98
C MET A 49 3.24 8.26 1.71
N LEU A 50 2.91 6.97 1.71
CA LEU A 50 2.98 6.13 0.52
C LEU A 50 1.89 6.50 -0.49
N ASP A 51 0.67 6.76 -0.03
CA ASP A 51 -0.44 7.26 -0.88
C ASP A 51 -0.06 8.58 -1.57
N ASP A 52 0.42 9.56 -0.80
CA ASP A 52 0.91 10.85 -1.32
C ASP A 52 2.09 10.69 -2.30
N GLN A 53 2.95 9.70 -2.08
CA GLN A 53 4.06 9.38 -2.99
C GLN A 53 3.58 8.71 -4.27
N GLY A 54 2.59 7.82 -4.20
CA GLY A 54 1.96 7.20 -5.37
C GLY A 54 1.37 8.25 -6.31
N GLU A 55 0.60 9.20 -5.77
CA GLU A 55 0.03 10.30 -6.58
C GLU A 55 1.12 11.19 -7.20
N GLN A 56 2.25 11.38 -6.52
CA GLN A 56 3.41 12.08 -7.09
C GLN A 56 4.02 11.32 -8.27
N LEU A 57 4.16 10.00 -8.16
CA LEU A 57 4.67 9.16 -9.25
C LEU A 57 3.72 9.18 -10.45
N ASP A 58 2.40 9.11 -10.23
CA ASP A 58 1.41 9.23 -11.30
C ASP A 58 1.56 10.55 -12.07
N ARG A 59 1.67 11.69 -11.35
CA ARG A 59 1.89 12.99 -11.99
C ARG A 59 3.20 13.06 -12.78
N ILE A 60 4.25 12.41 -12.29
CA ILE A 60 5.54 12.34 -13.01
C ILE A 60 5.38 11.51 -14.28
N GLU A 61 4.72 10.35 -14.19
CA GLU A 61 4.49 9.47 -15.32
C GLU A 61 3.66 10.15 -16.42
N ASP A 62 2.55 10.80 -16.06
CA ASP A 62 1.73 11.59 -16.98
C ASP A 62 2.51 12.74 -17.62
N GLY A 63 3.32 13.45 -16.83
CA GLY A 63 4.18 14.52 -17.33
C GLY A 63 5.22 14.03 -18.34
N LEU A 64 5.77 12.83 -18.13
CA LEU A 64 6.68 12.20 -19.09
C LEU A 64 5.95 11.82 -20.37
N ASP A 65 4.74 11.26 -20.29
CA ASP A 65 3.96 10.92 -21.49
C ASP A 65 3.58 12.16 -22.30
N GLN A 66 3.24 13.26 -21.64
CA GLN A 66 2.97 14.54 -22.30
C GLN A 66 4.22 15.05 -23.05
N ILE A 67 5.41 14.98 -22.45
CA ILE A 67 6.65 15.39 -23.12
C ILE A 67 6.91 14.54 -24.37
N ILE A 68 6.67 13.21 -24.31
CA ILE A 68 6.81 12.35 -25.50
C ILE A 68 5.87 12.83 -26.61
N GLN A 69 4.62 13.15 -26.27
CA GLN A 69 3.64 13.63 -27.24
C GLN A 69 4.05 14.97 -27.84
N ASP A 70 4.47 15.92 -27.02
CA ASP A 70 4.94 17.24 -27.45
C ASP A 70 6.17 17.14 -28.35
N MET A 71 7.08 16.21 -28.05
CA MET A 71 8.25 15.96 -28.90
C MET A 71 7.90 15.37 -30.25
N LYS A 72 6.91 14.47 -30.34
CA LYS A 72 6.40 13.99 -31.63
C LYS A 72 5.81 15.11 -32.47
N GLU A 73 5.08 16.03 -31.85
CA GLU A 73 4.53 17.20 -32.55
C GLU A 73 5.64 18.17 -32.99
N ALA A 74 6.64 18.43 -32.13
CA ALA A 74 7.79 19.24 -32.46
C ALA A 74 8.61 18.66 -33.63
N GLU A 75 8.87 17.35 -33.64
CA GLU A 75 9.56 16.67 -34.75
C GLU A 75 8.82 16.80 -36.08
N LYS A 76 7.47 16.68 -36.05
CA LYS A 76 6.64 16.90 -37.23
C LYS A 76 6.77 18.33 -37.74
N ASN A 77 6.65 19.32 -36.85
CA ASN A 77 6.75 20.74 -37.21
C ASN A 77 8.15 21.09 -37.76
N LEU A 78 9.22 20.53 -37.18
CA LEU A 78 10.59 20.69 -37.70
C LEU A 78 10.76 20.05 -39.08
N THR A 79 10.14 18.88 -39.31
CA THR A 79 10.16 18.21 -40.60
C THR A 79 9.41 19.01 -41.67
N ASP A 80 8.22 19.51 -41.35
CA ASP A 80 7.41 20.35 -42.24
C ASP A 80 8.16 21.65 -42.59
N MET A 81 8.79 22.29 -41.61
CA MET A 81 9.60 23.50 -41.83
C MET A 81 10.85 23.22 -42.70
N GLY A 82 11.47 22.05 -42.54
CA GLY A 82 12.58 21.61 -43.39
C GLY A 82 12.20 21.37 -44.84
N GLN A 83 10.96 20.97 -45.11
CA GLN A 83 10.42 20.80 -46.46
C GLN A 83 10.04 22.15 -47.12
N CYS A 84 9.65 23.15 -46.33
CA CYS A 84 9.23 24.46 -46.83
C CYS A 84 10.40 25.39 -47.25
N CYS A 85 11.61 25.18 -46.72
CA CYS A 85 12.80 25.99 -47.06
C CYS A 85 13.69 25.40 -48.18
N GLY A 86 13.06 24.78 -49.20
CA GLY A 86 13.71 24.39 -50.44
C GLY A 86 13.24 25.28 -51.59
N LEU A 87 13.90 26.42 -51.79
CA LEU A 87 13.70 27.26 -52.97
C LEU A 87 14.26 26.54 -54.22
N PHE A 88 13.53 25.53 -54.72
CA PHE A 88 13.29 25.16 -56.12
C PHE A 88 12.51 23.83 -56.19
N ALA A 89 11.25 23.92 -56.63
CA ALA A 89 10.35 22.84 -57.09
C ALA A 89 10.07 21.64 -56.15
N CYS A 90 9.09 21.79 -55.25
CA CYS A 90 8.30 20.64 -54.79
C CYS A 90 6.88 20.69 -55.39
N PRO A 91 6.63 20.06 -56.56
CA PRO A 91 5.28 19.70 -56.96
C PRO A 91 4.83 18.56 -56.05
N CYS A 92 3.99 18.88 -55.06
CA CYS A 92 3.44 17.92 -54.11
C CYS A 92 2.98 16.64 -54.81
N ALA A 93 3.69 15.55 -54.54
CA ALA A 93 3.39 14.24 -55.07
C ALA A 93 2.02 13.79 -54.57
N LYS A 94 1.07 13.73 -55.49
CA LYS A 94 -0.13 12.86 -55.54
C LYS A 94 -0.60 12.31 -54.19
N LEU A 95 -1.60 12.98 -53.64
CA LEU A 95 -2.68 12.34 -52.88
C LEU A 95 -3.27 11.19 -53.69
N LYS A 96 -2.84 9.96 -53.38
CA LYS A 96 -3.59 8.73 -53.60
C LYS A 96 -3.63 7.97 -52.29
N SER A 97 -4.69 8.16 -51.53
CA SER A 97 -5.25 7.08 -50.72
C SER A 97 -6.73 6.96 -51.06
N SER A 98 -7.00 5.89 -51.78
CA SER A 98 -8.28 5.31 -52.11
C SER A 98 -9.22 5.19 -50.91
N LYS A 99 -10.50 5.45 -51.19
CA LYS A 99 -11.70 4.83 -50.61
C LYS A 99 -11.44 3.64 -49.66
N ALA A 100 -11.86 3.79 -48.41
CA ALA A 100 -12.44 2.74 -47.57
C ALA A 100 -13.04 3.39 -46.31
N LEU A 101 -14.20 4.03 -46.45
CA LEU A 101 -15.08 4.33 -45.32
C LEU A 101 -16.47 3.84 -45.70
N GLU A 102 -16.65 2.54 -45.50
CA GLU A 102 -17.93 1.86 -45.43
C GLU A 102 -17.81 0.87 -44.27
N ALA A 103 -18.84 0.85 -43.43
CA ALA A 103 -19.20 -0.21 -42.50
C ALA A 103 -18.29 -0.46 -41.27
N SER A 104 -18.61 0.22 -40.17
CA SER A 104 -18.93 -0.50 -38.94
C SER A 104 -19.98 0.26 -38.12
N LYS A 105 -21.21 -0.20 -38.31
CA LYS A 105 -22.37 0.03 -37.45
C LYS A 105 -22.13 -0.59 -36.07
N ALA A 106 -22.76 0.05 -35.09
CA ALA A 106 -23.46 -0.56 -33.95
C ALA A 106 -22.61 -1.34 -32.92
N ALA A 107 -22.45 -0.76 -31.74
CA ALA A 107 -23.20 -1.15 -30.54
C ALA A 107 -22.53 -0.49 -29.32
N ALA A 108 -23.06 0.66 -28.92
CA ALA A 108 -22.78 1.25 -27.62
C ALA A 108 -24.01 1.02 -26.73
N GLY A 109 -23.77 0.54 -25.51
CA GLY A 109 -24.65 0.78 -24.37
C GLY A 109 -25.40 -0.43 -23.83
N SER A 110 -24.89 -1.00 -22.73
CA SER A 110 -25.57 -1.35 -21.45
C SER A 110 -24.77 -2.46 -20.76
N THR A 111 -23.78 -2.14 -19.92
CA THR A 111 -23.86 -1.97 -18.46
C THR A 111 -24.63 -3.08 -17.74
N GLU A 112 -23.82 -3.91 -17.09
CA GLU A 112 -24.10 -4.94 -16.10
C GLU A 112 -24.84 -4.38 -14.86
N GLU A 113 -25.83 -5.09 -14.32
CA GLU A 113 -26.11 -5.08 -12.88
C GLU A 113 -26.91 -6.35 -12.50
N ASN A 114 -26.22 -7.36 -11.95
CA ASN A 114 -26.86 -8.50 -11.29
C ASN A 114 -26.21 -8.71 -9.93
N VAL A 115 -26.94 -8.29 -8.90
CA VAL A 115 -26.54 -8.23 -7.50
C VAL A 115 -26.58 -9.64 -6.89
N VAL A 116 -25.43 -10.09 -6.39
CA VAL A 116 -25.28 -11.37 -5.66
C VAL A 116 -25.88 -11.25 -4.27
N SER A 117 -26.97 -11.99 -4.05
CA SER A 117 -27.56 -12.20 -2.73
C SER A 117 -26.78 -13.30 -1.99
N ARG A 118 -26.02 -12.92 -0.96
CA ARG A 118 -25.38 -13.84 0.00
C ARG A 118 -25.63 -13.35 1.42
N GLN A 119 -26.48 -14.07 2.14
CA GLN A 119 -26.49 -14.10 3.60
C GLN A 119 -27.07 -15.45 4.06
N PRO A 120 -26.41 -16.12 5.01
CA PRO A 120 -27.16 -16.78 6.07
C PRO A 120 -26.78 -16.22 7.44
N CYS A 121 -27.80 -15.79 8.19
CA CYS A 121 -27.74 -15.57 9.64
C CYS A 121 -27.43 -16.89 10.37
N MET A 122 -26.50 -16.84 11.31
CA MET A 122 -26.37 -17.87 12.34
C MET A 122 -27.36 -17.58 13.46
N VAL A 123 -28.16 -18.60 13.79
CA VAL A 123 -29.06 -18.62 14.93
C VAL A 123 -28.29 -18.99 16.19
N ALA A 124 -28.48 -18.20 17.24
CA ALA A 124 -28.06 -18.50 18.59
C ALA A 124 -29.02 -19.52 19.22
N ASP A 125 -28.48 -20.56 19.84
CA ASP A 125 -29.18 -21.32 20.88
C ASP A 125 -28.17 -22.08 21.75
N GLY A 126 -28.52 -22.27 23.02
CA GLY A 126 -28.02 -23.39 23.80
C GLY A 126 -27.10 -23.06 24.97
N ASN A 127 -27.72 -22.59 26.06
CA ASN A 127 -27.36 -22.86 27.46
C ASN A 127 -26.25 -23.92 27.69
N GLN A 128 -25.20 -23.52 28.42
CA GLN A 128 -24.55 -24.42 29.35
C GLN A 128 -24.05 -23.67 30.59
N MET A 129 -24.90 -23.65 31.63
CA MET A 129 -24.46 -23.43 33.00
C MET A 129 -23.64 -24.65 33.43
N VAL A 130 -22.35 -24.47 33.75
CA VAL A 130 -21.56 -25.46 34.48
C VAL A 130 -21.25 -24.95 35.88
N MET A 131 -21.54 -25.85 36.80
CA MET A 131 -21.63 -25.69 38.25
C MET A 131 -20.31 -25.31 38.90
N SER A 132 -20.38 -24.38 39.86
CA SER A 132 -19.30 -24.06 40.78
C SER A 132 -18.87 -25.26 41.63
N GLY A 133 -17.59 -25.62 41.54
CA GLY A 133 -16.88 -26.38 42.58
C GLY A 133 -16.38 -25.45 43.70
N PRO A 134 -15.92 -25.99 44.83
CA PRO A 134 -15.56 -25.20 46.02
C PRO A 134 -14.43 -24.23 45.70
N PHE A 135 -14.73 -22.93 45.85
CA PHE A 135 -13.79 -21.84 45.67
C PHE A 135 -12.71 -21.90 46.75
N ILE A 136 -11.52 -22.35 46.36
CA ILE A 136 -10.28 -21.90 47.00
C ILE A 136 -10.20 -20.40 46.68
N PRO A 137 -10.03 -19.49 47.66
CA PRO A 137 -9.89 -18.08 47.37
C PRO A 137 -8.58 -17.84 46.63
N ARG A 138 -8.63 -17.84 45.28
CA ARG A 138 -7.53 -17.44 44.42
C ARG A 138 -7.40 -15.93 44.50
N LYS A 139 -6.52 -15.45 45.39
CA LYS A 139 -6.13 -14.03 45.44
C LYS A 139 -5.33 -13.57 44.20
N THR A 140 -5.06 -14.43 43.22
CA THR A 140 -4.30 -14.14 41.99
C THR A 140 -5.13 -14.07 40.70
N ASN A 141 -6.42 -14.43 40.74
CA ASN A 141 -7.23 -14.61 39.52
C ASN A 141 -7.47 -13.29 38.75
N ASP A 142 -7.64 -12.17 39.46
CA ASP A 142 -7.94 -10.86 38.87
C ASP A 142 -6.76 -10.32 38.01
N VAL A 143 -5.54 -10.47 38.51
CA VAL A 143 -4.33 -10.04 37.80
C VAL A 143 -4.02 -10.93 36.61
N GLU A 144 -4.23 -12.24 36.74
CA GLU A 144 -4.03 -13.19 35.63
C GLU A 144 -5.07 -12.96 34.51
N GLU A 145 -6.33 -12.69 34.87
CA GLU A 145 -7.39 -12.32 33.92
C GLU A 145 -7.08 -10.98 33.21
N GLU A 146 -6.56 -9.98 33.92
CA GLU A 146 -6.12 -8.71 33.31
C GLU A 146 -4.93 -8.90 32.35
N ILE A 147 -3.95 -9.74 32.72
CA ILE A 147 -2.83 -10.09 31.84
C ILE A 147 -3.36 -10.78 30.57
N GLU A 148 -4.28 -11.71 30.69
CA GLU A 148 -4.88 -12.41 29.55
C GLU A 148 -5.65 -11.44 28.64
N GLN A 149 -6.46 -10.54 29.20
CA GLN A 149 -7.15 -9.50 28.44
C GLN A 149 -6.18 -8.58 27.69
N ASN A 150 -5.11 -8.12 28.35
CA ASN A 150 -4.08 -7.30 27.73
C ASN A 150 -3.38 -8.05 26.59
N LEU A 151 -3.11 -9.36 26.74
CA LEU A 151 -2.52 -10.18 25.69
C LEU A 151 -3.46 -10.40 24.49
N ILE A 152 -4.76 -10.58 24.72
CA ILE A 152 -5.77 -10.65 23.64
C ILE A 152 -5.81 -9.33 22.86
N GLN A 153 -5.76 -8.20 23.58
CA GLN A 153 -5.71 -6.88 22.94
C GLN A 153 -4.43 -6.70 22.10
N VAL A 154 -3.27 -7.06 22.67
CA VAL A 154 -1.99 -7.10 21.95
C VAL A 154 -2.10 -7.94 20.68
N GLU A 155 -2.67 -9.15 20.74
CA GLU A 155 -2.81 -10.03 19.59
C GLU A 155 -3.63 -9.38 18.48
N SER A 156 -4.76 -8.74 18.84
CA SER A 156 -5.59 -8.01 17.89
C SER A 156 -4.82 -6.86 17.23
N MET A 157 -4.10 -6.06 18.02
CA MET A 157 -3.33 -4.93 17.49
C MET A 157 -2.15 -5.39 16.64
N LEU A 158 -1.50 -6.51 16.98
CA LEU A 158 -0.45 -7.13 16.17
C LEU A 158 -0.99 -7.65 14.83
N SER A 159 -2.20 -8.22 14.82
CA SER A 159 -2.88 -8.63 13.59
C SER A 159 -3.12 -7.42 12.66
N ASN A 160 -3.59 -6.30 13.23
CA ASN A 160 -3.77 -5.05 12.48
C ASN A 160 -2.43 -4.50 11.96
N LEU A 161 -1.37 -4.51 12.79
CA LEU A 161 -0.02 -4.14 12.36
C LEU A 161 0.49 -5.02 11.21
N ARG A 162 0.22 -6.32 11.26
CA ARG A 162 0.57 -7.25 10.18
C ARG A 162 -0.16 -6.90 8.89
N SER A 163 -1.46 -6.59 8.96
CA SER A 163 -2.21 -6.16 7.79
C SER A 163 -1.59 -4.90 7.18
N MET A 164 -1.35 -3.87 7.99
CA MET A 164 -0.71 -2.63 7.50
C MET A 164 0.69 -2.90 6.92
N ALA A 165 1.47 -3.79 7.51
CA ALA A 165 2.78 -4.14 6.97
C ALA A 165 2.68 -4.84 5.60
N MET A 166 1.63 -5.66 5.39
CA MET A 166 1.35 -6.25 4.07
C MET A 166 0.92 -5.19 3.07
N ASP A 167 0.07 -4.25 3.47
CA ASP A 167 -0.39 -3.15 2.61
C ASP A 167 0.78 -2.24 2.21
N VAL A 168 1.63 -1.85 3.17
CA VAL A 168 2.88 -1.12 2.93
C VAL A 168 3.79 -1.86 1.96
N SER A 169 3.97 -3.18 2.16
CA SER A 169 4.84 -3.98 1.28
C SER A 169 4.30 -4.03 -0.15
N ASN A 170 3.00 -4.26 -0.31
CA ASN A 170 2.36 -4.31 -1.63
C ASN A 170 2.45 -2.96 -2.35
N GLU A 171 2.20 -1.88 -1.63
CA GLU A 171 2.26 -0.52 -2.18
C GLU A 171 3.68 -0.17 -2.64
N ILE A 172 4.69 -0.51 -1.85
CA ILE A 172 6.10 -0.35 -2.24
C ILE A 172 6.42 -1.17 -3.51
N ASP A 173 5.95 -2.41 -3.61
CA ASP A 173 6.17 -3.24 -4.80
C ASP A 173 5.50 -2.66 -6.06
N ILE A 174 4.34 -2.03 -5.92
CA ILE A 174 3.64 -1.33 -7.01
C ILE A 174 4.44 -0.10 -7.42
N GLN A 175 4.78 0.77 -6.46
CA GLN A 175 5.53 2.00 -6.72
C GLN A 175 6.92 1.72 -7.29
N ASN A 176 7.61 0.65 -6.86
CA ASN A 176 8.89 0.24 -7.44
C ASN A 176 8.78 -0.09 -8.94
N LYS A 177 7.72 -0.79 -9.35
CA LYS A 177 7.47 -1.05 -10.78
C LYS A 177 7.18 0.23 -11.55
N GLN A 178 6.39 1.13 -10.94
CA GLN A 178 6.09 2.42 -11.55
C GLN A 178 7.36 3.26 -11.74
N VAL A 179 8.26 3.29 -10.76
CA VAL A 179 9.54 3.99 -10.85
C VAL A 179 10.40 3.44 -12.01
N GLU A 180 10.42 2.13 -12.23
CA GLU A 180 11.11 1.56 -13.39
C GLU A 180 10.48 1.99 -14.72
N ASN A 181 9.14 2.02 -14.81
CA ASN A 181 8.45 2.52 -16.01
C ASN A 181 8.76 4.01 -16.26
N ILE A 182 8.71 4.84 -15.20
CA ILE A 182 9.10 6.25 -15.23
C ILE A 182 10.55 6.40 -15.71
N ARG A 183 11.46 5.55 -15.23
CA ARG A 183 12.87 5.56 -15.65
C ARG A 183 13.00 5.30 -17.15
N GLU A 184 12.28 4.32 -17.69
CA GLU A 184 12.28 4.02 -19.12
C GLU A 184 11.70 5.18 -19.95
N LYS A 185 10.56 5.73 -19.54
CA LYS A 185 9.93 6.91 -20.18
C LYS A 185 10.85 8.13 -20.14
N ALA A 186 11.53 8.37 -19.03
CA ALA A 186 12.48 9.47 -18.87
C ALA A 186 13.68 9.32 -19.82
N ILE A 187 14.22 8.11 -19.97
CA ILE A 187 15.30 7.85 -20.95
C ILE A 187 14.82 8.13 -22.38
N ALA A 188 13.63 7.65 -22.74
CA ALA A 188 13.05 7.91 -24.06
C ALA A 188 12.87 9.41 -24.33
N ASN A 189 12.35 10.15 -23.35
CA ASN A 189 12.22 11.61 -23.43
C ASN A 189 13.55 12.32 -23.66
N VAL A 190 14.59 11.96 -22.92
CA VAL A 190 15.92 12.54 -23.10
C VAL A 190 16.44 12.30 -24.52
N VAL A 191 16.23 11.10 -25.08
CA VAL A 191 16.64 10.80 -26.46
C VAL A 191 15.86 11.66 -27.46
N SER A 192 14.53 11.69 -27.39
CA SER A 192 13.69 12.49 -28.31
C SER A 192 13.99 13.99 -28.26
N ILE A 193 14.16 14.55 -27.06
CA ILE A 193 14.52 15.97 -26.90
C ILE A 193 15.88 16.27 -27.55
N ASN A 194 16.88 15.40 -27.35
CA ASN A 194 18.19 15.57 -27.94
C ASN A 194 18.15 15.47 -29.47
N GLU A 195 17.34 14.57 -30.02
CA GLU A 195 17.16 14.43 -31.46
C GLU A 195 16.51 15.68 -32.08
N ALA A 196 15.39 16.14 -31.51
CA ALA A 196 14.71 17.36 -31.95
C ALA A 196 15.62 18.60 -31.85
N ASN A 197 16.41 18.72 -30.77
CA ASN A 197 17.37 19.81 -30.60
C ASN A 197 18.51 19.76 -31.64
N ASN A 198 19.03 18.57 -31.92
CA ASN A 198 20.05 18.36 -32.96
C ASN A 198 19.51 18.69 -34.36
N GLN A 199 18.28 18.29 -34.68
CA GLN A 199 17.62 18.63 -35.93
C GLN A 199 17.44 20.15 -36.07
N THR A 200 16.90 20.81 -35.04
CA THR A 200 16.73 22.26 -34.98
C THR A 200 18.06 22.99 -35.19
N THR A 201 19.12 22.58 -34.49
CA THR A 201 20.47 23.14 -34.63
C THR A 201 21.01 22.99 -36.06
N LYS A 202 20.76 21.83 -36.71
CA LYS A 202 21.14 21.63 -38.12
C LYS A 202 20.35 22.53 -39.06
N MET A 203 19.07 22.78 -38.81
CA MET A 203 18.25 23.70 -39.60
C MET A 203 18.73 25.15 -39.46
N LEU A 204 19.04 25.60 -38.24
CA LEU A 204 19.58 26.93 -37.99
C LEU A 204 20.94 27.17 -38.62
N LYS A 205 21.77 26.12 -38.76
CA LYS A 205 23.05 26.20 -39.49
C LYS A 205 22.90 26.24 -41.02
N LYS A 206 21.73 25.80 -41.53
CA LYS A 206 21.43 25.73 -42.97
C LYS A 206 20.58 26.91 -43.46
N ALA A 207 19.86 27.58 -42.56
CA ALA A 207 19.17 28.84 -42.80
C ALA A 207 20.17 29.99 -42.93
#